data_AF-A0A497SR48-F1
#
_entry.id   AF-A0A497SR48-F1
#
_cell.length_a   1.000
_cell.length_b   1.000
_cell.length_c   1.000
_cell.angle_alpha   90.00
_cell.angle_beta   90.00
_cell.angle_gamma   90.00
#
_symmetry.space_group_name_H-M   'P 1'
#
loop_
_entity.id
_entity.type
_entity.pdbx_description
1 polymer ?
#
loop_
_entity_poly.entity_id
_entity_poly.type
_entity_poly.pdbx_seq_one_letter_code
_entity_poly.pdbx_strand_id
1 'polypeptide(L)' 'MEEAIKLAPHNKDVEYFALALKLGCAIWSNERDFKKQEVVKVLSTKELKDLLEENP' A
#
# COMPACT_ATOMS: atom_id res chain seq x y z
N MET A 1 12.19 -8.48 -3.66
CA MET A 1 12.34 -8.50 -2.19
C MET A 1 13.12 -7.29 -1.72
N GLU A 2 14.27 -6.99 -2.31
CA GLU A 2 15.08 -5.80 -2.01
C GLU A 2 14.30 -4.48 -2.12
N GLU A 3 13.44 -4.35 -3.14
CA GLU A 3 12.61 -3.16 -3.32
C GLU A 3 11.58 -2.99 -2.19
N ALA A 4 10.91 -4.08 -1.79
CA ALA A 4 9.95 -4.05 -0.69
C ALA A 4 10.60 -3.62 0.65
N ILE A 5 11.84 -4.03 0.90
CA ILE A 5 12.60 -3.62 2.10
C ILE A 5 12.89 -2.12 2.11
N LYS A 6 13.10 -1.51 0.93
CA LYS A 6 13.34 -0.05 0.81
C LYS A 6 12.07 0.77 0.98
N LEU A 7 10.93 0.22 0.59
CA LEU A 7 9.63 0.92 0.62
C LEU A 7 8.93 0.78 1.97
N ALA A 8 9.10 -0.35 2.65
CA ALA A 8 8.47 -0.61 3.94
C ALA A 8 9.10 0.23 5.06
N PRO A 9 8.29 0.92 5.89
CA PRO A 9 8.83 1.72 6.99
C PRO A 9 9.40 0.87 8.13
N HIS A 10 8.92 -0.37 8.30
CA HIS A 10 9.46 -1.33 9.26
C HIS A 10 9.62 -2.71 8.62
N ASN A 11 10.50 -3.53 9.17
CA ASN A 11 10.77 -4.89 8.67
C ASN A 11 9.53 -5.79 8.64
N LYS A 12 8.58 -5.59 9.56
CA LYS A 12 7.30 -6.33 9.61
C LYS A 12 6.30 -5.91 8.52
N ASP A 13 6.57 -4.84 7.79
CA ASP A 13 5.69 -4.32 6.75
C ASP A 13 6.12 -4.84 5.36
N VAL A 14 7.32 -5.43 5.27
CA VAL A 14 7.97 -5.85 4.02
C VAL A 14 7.12 -6.85 3.24
N GLU A 15 6.46 -7.78 3.91
CA GLU A 15 5.59 -8.77 3.25
C GLU A 15 4.44 -8.12 2.48
N TYR A 16 3.85 -7.04 3.00
CA TYR A 16 2.74 -6.36 2.32
C TYR A 16 3.21 -5.64 1.07
N PHE A 17 4.36 -4.94 1.15
CA PHE A 17 4.97 -4.30 -0.02
C PHE A 17 5.45 -5.34 -1.04
N ALA A 18 6.03 -6.45 -0.60
CA ALA A 18 6.46 -7.52 -1.50
C ALA A 18 5.28 -8.14 -2.25
N LEU A 19 4.16 -8.39 -1.57
CA LEU A 19 2.95 -8.92 -2.18
C LEU A 19 2.34 -7.91 -3.16
N ALA A 20 2.24 -6.63 -2.77
CA ALA A 20 1.70 -5.57 -3.61
C ALA A 20 2.52 -5.38 -4.90
N LEU A 21 3.84 -5.35 -4.80
CA LEU A 21 4.74 -5.31 -5.96
C LEU A 21 4.59 -6.56 -6.84
N LYS A 22 4.43 -7.73 -6.24
CA LYS A 22 4.30 -9.00 -6.98
C LYS A 22 2.98 -9.08 -7.75
N LEU A 23 1.89 -8.59 -7.17
CA LEU A 23 0.55 -8.64 -7.75
C LEU A 23 0.18 -7.38 -8.54
N GLY A 24 0.96 -6.30 -8.43
CA GLY A 24 0.63 -5.01 -9.01
C GLY A 24 -0.63 -4.38 -8.39
N CYS A 25 -0.90 -4.64 -7.11
CA CYS A 25 -2.10 -4.17 -6.41
C CYS A 25 -1.79 -3.07 -5.39
N ALA A 26 -2.84 -2.37 -4.97
CA ALA A 26 -2.75 -1.37 -3.91
C ALA A 26 -2.71 -2.04 -2.52
N ILE A 27 -2.01 -1.42 -1.57
CA ILE A 27 -2.12 -1.75 -0.15
C ILE A 27 -3.27 -0.97 0.45
N TRP A 28 -4.13 -1.65 1.23
CA TRP A 28 -5.10 -0.99 2.09
C TRP A 28 -4.53 -0.84 3.51
N SER A 29 -4.26 0.38 3.93
CA SER A 29 -3.75 0.69 5.28
C SER A 29 -3.99 2.14 5.65
N ASN A 30 -4.18 2.41 6.95
CA ASN A 30 -4.21 3.77 7.50
C ASN A 30 -2.86 4.21 8.08
N GLU A 31 -1.81 3.39 7.92
CA GLU A 31 -0.45 3.78 8.26
C GLU A 31 0.02 4.91 7.34
N ARG A 32 0.32 6.07 7.93
CA ARG A 32 0.68 7.29 7.17
C ARG A 32 2.03 7.13 6.50
N ASP A 33 2.94 6.37 7.13
CA ASP A 33 4.28 6.19 6.61
C ASP A 33 4.32 5.35 5.33
N PHE A 34 3.29 4.54 5.07
CA PHE A 34 3.18 3.76 3.83
C PHE A 34 3.03 4.67 2.59
N LYS A 35 2.54 5.90 2.78
CA LYS A 35 2.37 6.91 1.72
C LYS A 35 3.60 7.78 1.48
N LYS A 36 4.70 7.60 2.24
CA LYS A 36 5.96 8.35 2.02
C LYS A 36 6.70 7.91 0.75
N GLN A 37 6.29 6.80 0.15
CA GLN A 37 6.79 6.27 -1.11
C GLN A 37 5.70 6.35 -2.20
N GLU A 38 6.10 6.38 -3.47
CA GLU A 38 5.20 6.57 -4.61
C GLU A 38 5.06 5.32 -5.52
N VAL A 39 5.77 4.23 -5.20
CA VAL A 39 5.85 3.02 -6.04
C VAL A 39 4.60 2.15 -5.89
N VAL A 40 4.16 1.92 -4.66
CA VAL A 40 2.96 1.12 -4.35
C VAL A 40 1.83 2.05 -3.98
N LYS A 41 0.69 1.94 -4.65
CA LYS A 41 -0.53 2.70 -4.30
C LYS A 41 -1.01 2.27 -2.92
N VAL A 42 -1.30 3.23 -2.04
CA VAL A 42 -1.82 2.96 -0.70
C VAL A 42 -3.15 3.67 -0.52
N LEU A 43 -4.19 2.91 -0.18
CA LEU A 43 -5.53 3.41 0.08
C LEU A 43 -5.79 3.37 1.59
N SER A 44 -6.21 4.50 2.15
CA SER A 44 -6.84 4.54 3.48
C SER A 44 -8.25 3.97 3.42
N THR A 45 -8.84 3.67 4.58
CA THR A 45 -10.25 3.25 4.64
C THR A 45 -11.18 4.30 4.03
N LYS A 46 -10.87 5.59 4.19
CA LYS A 46 -11.66 6.67 3.59
C LYS A 46 -11.59 6.61 2.06
N GLU A 47 -10.39 6.59 1.49
CA GLU A 47 -10.21 6.55 0.03
C GLU A 47 -10.78 5.27 -0.58
N LEU A 48 -10.67 4.13 0.11
CA LEU A 48 -11.27 2.88 -0.35
C LEU A 48 -12.80 2.98 -0.36
N LYS A 49 -13.40 3.58 0.67
CA LYS A 49 -14.84 3.81 0.72
C LYS A 49 -15.30 4.74 -0.41
N ASP A 50 -14.62 5.88 -0.57
CA ASP A 50 -14.92 6.85 -1.63
C ASP A 50 -14.84 6.18 -3.01
N LEU A 51 -13.81 5.34 -3.26
CA LEU A 51 -13.65 4.58 -4.51
C LEU A 51 -14.77 3.56 -4.79
N LEU A 52 -15.30 2.94 -3.73
CA LEU A 52 -16.38 1.97 -3.83
C LEU A 52 -17.76 2.64 -4.00
N GLU A 53 -17.93 3.85 -3.47
CA GLU A 53 -19.16 4.63 -3.64
C GLU A 53 -19.21 5.32 -5.03
N GLU A 54 -18.05 5.64 -5.63
CA GLU A 54 -17.94 6.23 -6.98
C GLU A 54 -18.13 5.21 -8.13
N ASN A 55 -18.08 3.90 -7.85
CA ASN A 55 -18.35 2.84 -8.83
C ASN A 55 -19.67 2.12 -8.49
N PRO A 56 -20.82 2.64 -8.96
CA PRO A 56 -22.11 1.96 -8.82
C PRO A 56 -22.25 0.70 -9.68
#